data_AF-A0A2B7Y1U4-F1
#
_entry.id   AF-A0A2B7Y1U4-F1
#
_cell.length_a   1.000
_cell.length_b   1.000
_cell.length_c   1.000
_cell.angle_alpha   90.00
_cell.angle_beta   90.00
_cell.angle_gamma   90.00
#
_symmetry.space_group_name_H-M   'P 1'
#
loop_
_entity.id
_entity.type
_entity.pdbx_description
1 polymer ?
#
loop_
_entity_poly.entity_id
_entity_poly.type
_entity_poly.pdbx_seq_one_letter_code
_entity_poly.pdbx_strand_id
1 'polypeptide(L)'
;MANVTLMEYLQMGPFNVPINPPTNPGPNTMSDMYNHSQIRNLGEWEQFSLPTIINLMADTTIPWDPFINSPPTSIAYDDALRHEISRQTMKKLAERRLWP
;
A
#
# COMPACT_ATOMS: atom_id res chain seq x y z
N MET A 1 22.23 16.66 3.18
CA MET A 1 21.34 15.55 3.58
C MET A 1 22.22 14.53 4.25
N ALA A 2 21.85 14.04 5.44
CA ALA A 2 22.63 13.00 6.11
C ALA A 2 22.31 11.64 5.46
N ASN A 3 23.29 10.73 5.40
CA ASN A 3 23.05 9.34 5.01
C ASN A 3 22.91 8.50 6.28
N VAL A 4 22.05 7.50 6.24
CA VAL A 4 21.84 6.52 7.32
C VAL A 4 22.01 5.11 6.77
N THR A 5 22.37 4.14 7.62
CA THR A 5 22.36 2.74 7.21
C THR A 5 20.92 2.27 7.00
N LEU A 6 20.72 1.30 6.12
CA LEU A 6 19.40 0.69 5.92
C LEU A 6 18.88 0.06 7.21
N MET A 7 19.76 -0.50 8.05
CA MET A 7 19.42 -1.00 9.39
C MET A 7 18.81 0.09 10.28
N GLU A 8 19.47 1.24 10.41
CA GLU A 8 18.97 2.36 11.22
C GLU A 8 17.65 2.93 10.67
N TYR A 9 17.52 3.00 9.35
CA TYR A 9 16.31 3.47 8.70
C TYR A 9 15.09 2.58 9.01
N LEU A 10 15.26 1.26 8.92
CA LEU A 10 14.17 0.30 9.13
C LEU A 10 13.76 0.18 10.61
N GLN A 11 14.67 0.46 11.55
CA GLN A 11 14.35 0.50 12.98
C GLN A 11 13.36 1.61 13.36
N MET A 12 13.25 2.67 12.56
CA MET A 12 12.24 3.72 12.77
C MET A 12 10.81 3.17 12.56
N GLY A 13 10.67 2.09 11.80
CA GLY A 13 9.42 1.41 11.53
C GLY A 13 8.49 2.18 10.58
N PRO A 14 7.64 1.48 9.80
CA PRO A 14 6.56 2.15 9.08
C PRO A 14 5.59 2.78 10.08
N PHE A 15 4.94 3.88 9.69
CA PHE A 15 3.88 4.47 10.51
C PHE A 15 2.77 3.47 10.78
N ASN A 16 1.99 3.74 11.82
CA ASN A 16 0.66 3.18 11.97
C ASN A 16 -0.17 3.56 10.74
N VAL A 17 -0.23 2.67 9.75
CA VAL A 17 -1.21 2.76 8.67
C VAL A 17 -2.57 2.66 9.36
N PRO A 18 -3.46 3.67 9.22
CA PRO A 18 -4.80 3.55 9.76
C PRO A 18 -5.43 2.32 9.11
N ILE A 19 -5.62 1.27 9.92
CA ILE A 19 -6.35 0.09 9.51
C ILE A 19 -7.81 0.52 9.51
N ASN A 20 -8.27 1.06 8.38
CA ASN A 20 -9.69 1.21 8.07
C ASN A 20 -10.07 0.01 7.20
N PRO A 21 -10.23 -1.19 7.77
CA PRO A 21 -10.77 -2.28 7.00
C PRO A 21 -12.16 -1.86 6.52
N PRO A 22 -12.53 -2.12 5.27
CA PRO A 22 -13.90 -1.88 4.82
C PRO A 22 -14.87 -2.63 5.76
N THR A 23 -16.04 -2.05 6.06
CA THR A 23 -17.05 -2.63 6.96
C THR A 23 -17.41 -4.07 6.57
N ASN A 24 -17.33 -4.40 5.28
CA ASN A 24 -17.37 -5.75 4.76
C ASN A 24 -16.08 -6.00 3.94
N PRO A 25 -15.04 -6.60 4.51
CA PRO A 25 -13.92 -7.08 3.71
C PRO A 25 -14.46 -8.07 2.69
N GLY A 26 -14.19 -7.79 1.41
CA GLY A 26 -14.52 -8.73 0.34
C GLY A 26 -13.79 -10.06 0.55
N PRO A 27 -14.21 -11.13 -0.15
CA PRO A 27 -13.45 -12.37 -0.15
C PRO A 27 -11.99 -12.05 -0.48
N ASN A 28 -11.06 -12.52 0.36
CA ASN A 28 -9.66 -12.48 0.01
C ASN A 28 -9.53 -13.13 -1.38
N THR A 29 -8.82 -12.52 -2.31
CA THR A 29 -8.51 -13.18 -3.59
C THR A 29 -7.61 -14.37 -3.27
N MET A 30 -8.21 -15.52 -2.96
CA MET A 30 -7.61 -16.81 -3.19
C MET A 30 -7.51 -16.92 -4.71
N SER A 31 -6.44 -16.37 -5.26
CA SER A 31 -6.13 -16.63 -6.65
C SER A 31 -5.68 -18.09 -6.72
N ASP A 32 -6.56 -18.97 -7.16
CA ASP A 32 -6.25 -20.37 -7.43
C ASP A 32 -5.19 -20.51 -8.55
N MET A 33 -4.93 -19.42 -9.28
CA MET A 33 -3.88 -19.36 -10.31
C MET A 33 -2.47 -19.44 -9.72
N TYR A 34 -2.30 -19.09 -8.44
CA TYR A 34 -1.02 -19.11 -7.75
C TYR A 34 -1.07 -20.08 -6.57
N ASN A 35 -0.48 -21.26 -6.77
CA ASN A 35 -0.39 -22.28 -5.73
C ASN A 35 0.87 -22.03 -4.88
N HIS A 36 0.77 -22.13 -3.56
CA HIS A 36 1.93 -22.09 -2.66
C HIS A 36 3.02 -23.12 -3.05
N SER A 37 2.63 -24.24 -3.68
CA SER A 37 3.55 -25.24 -4.21
C SER A 37 4.30 -24.81 -5.48
N GLN A 38 3.91 -23.72 -6.13
CA GLN A 38 4.68 -23.08 -7.22
C GLN A 38 5.82 -22.21 -6.66
N ILE A 39 5.79 -21.90 -5.36
CA ILE A 39 6.92 -21.32 -4.63
C ILE A 39 7.92 -22.46 -4.36
N ARG A 40 8.42 -23.09 -5.43
CA ARG A 40 9.57 -23.98 -5.35
C ARG A 40 10.82 -23.13 -5.47
N ASN A 41 11.75 -23.34 -4.55
CA ASN A 41 13.14 -22.86 -4.59
C ASN A 41 13.45 -21.51 -3.90
N LEU A 42 12.72 -21.10 -2.86
CA LEU A 42 13.27 -20.11 -1.92
C LEU A 42 14.46 -20.66 -1.11
N GLY A 43 14.58 -21.99 -1.00
CA GLY A 43 15.66 -22.67 -0.28
C GLY A 43 17.01 -22.71 -1.02
N GLU A 44 17.08 -22.30 -2.28
CA GLU A 44 18.30 -22.38 -3.12
C GLU A 44 19.02 -21.03 -3.26
N TRP A 45 18.46 -19.95 -2.72
CA TRP A 45 19.06 -18.63 -2.82
C TRP A 45 20.02 -18.47 -1.64
N GLU A 46 21.24 -19.00 -1.76
CA GLU A 46 22.28 -18.88 -0.71
C GLU A 46 22.53 -17.43 -0.30
N GLN A 47 22.30 -16.50 -1.24
CA GLN A 47 22.38 -15.05 -1.02
C GLN A 47 21.19 -14.49 -0.24
N PHE A 48 20.05 -15.19 -0.23
CA PHE A 48 18.86 -14.83 0.55
C PHE A 48 18.88 -15.52 1.92
N SER A 49 20.00 -15.40 2.62
CA SER A 49 20.18 -15.88 3.99
C SER A 49 20.06 -14.72 4.98
N LEU A 50 19.62 -15.01 6.21
CA LEU A 50 19.52 -14.00 7.27
C LEU A 50 20.87 -13.29 7.52
N PRO A 51 22.03 -13.97 7.62
CA PRO A 51 23.32 -13.30 7.73
C PRO A 51 23.62 -12.35 6.57
N THR A 52 23.32 -12.76 5.33
CA THR A 52 23.54 -11.92 4.14
C THR A 52 22.64 -10.68 4.18
N ILE A 53 21.39 -10.83 4.61
CA ILE A 53 20.44 -9.71 4.76
C ILE A 53 20.92 -8.74 5.85
N ILE A 54 21.38 -9.24 7.00
CA ILE A 54 21.91 -8.41 8.08
C ILE A 54 23.12 -7.60 7.61
N ASN A 55 24.07 -8.25 6.95
CA ASN A 55 25.27 -7.58 6.42
C ASN A 55 24.89 -6.53 5.37
N LEU A 56 24.00 -6.89 4.43
CA LEU A 56 23.50 -5.95 3.42
C LEU A 56 22.85 -4.72 4.06
N MET A 57 22.05 -4.88 5.11
CA MET A 57 21.41 -3.77 5.82
C MET A 57 22.40 -2.88 6.59
N ALA A 58 23.49 -3.45 7.09
CA ALA A 58 24.54 -2.70 7.78
C ALA A 58 25.44 -1.92 6.81
N ASP A 59 25.73 -2.51 5.65
CA ASP A 59 26.67 -1.95 4.66
C ASP A 59 25.99 -0.96 3.69
N THR A 60 24.68 -1.08 3.49
CA THR A 60 23.94 -0.20 2.57
C THR A 60 23.61 1.12 3.26
N THR A 61 24.07 2.22 2.66
CA THR A 61 23.70 3.58 3.08
C THR A 61 22.68 4.16 2.10
N ILE A 62 21.67 4.83 2.65
CA ILE A 62 20.64 5.53 1.89
C ILE A 62 20.56 6.99 2.35
N PRO A 63 20.10 7.91 1.47
CA PRO A 63 19.77 9.26 1.90
C PRO A 63 18.72 9.20 3.00
N TRP A 64 18.91 10.00 4.05
CA TRP A 64 17.90 10.14 5.08
C TRP A 64 16.65 10.82 4.52
N ASP A 65 15.57 10.06 4.49
CA ASP A 65 14.22 10.54 4.17
C ASP A 65 13.28 10.13 5.31
N PRO A 66 13.04 11.02 6.29
CA PRO A 66 12.27 10.66 7.46
C PRO A 66 10.88 10.19 7.04
N PHE A 67 10.41 9.16 7.72
CA PHE A 67 8.99 8.87 7.79
C PHE A 67 8.28 10.14 8.37
N ILE A 68 7.78 11.02 7.49
CA ILE A 68 6.82 12.10 7.81
C ILE A 68 5.39 11.55 7.85
N ASN A 69 4.74 11.62 9.01
CA ASN A 69 3.31 11.35 9.12
C ASN A 69 2.59 12.35 8.21
N SER A 70 2.12 11.87 7.05
CA SER A 70 1.05 12.58 6.37
C SER A 70 -0.11 12.59 7.37
N PRO A 71 -0.75 13.74 7.65
CA PRO A 71 -1.98 13.73 8.42
C PRO A 71 -2.86 12.63 7.81
N PRO A 72 -3.54 11.80 8.61
CA PRO A 72 -4.55 10.91 8.07
C PRO A 72 -5.55 11.82 7.36
N THR A 73 -5.40 11.93 6.04
CA THR A 73 -6.42 12.52 5.20
C THR A 73 -7.57 11.56 5.41
N SER A 74 -8.52 12.00 6.23
CA SER A 74 -9.80 11.34 6.38
C SER A 74 -10.20 10.87 4.99
N ILE A 75 -10.64 9.62 4.89
CA ILE A 75 -11.16 8.98 3.67
C ILE A 75 -12.49 9.68 3.24
N ALA A 76 -12.69 10.96 3.59
CA ALA A 76 -13.62 11.88 2.97
C ALA A 76 -13.41 12.00 1.45
N TYR A 77 -12.28 11.55 0.90
CA TYR A 77 -12.10 11.45 -0.55
C TYR A 77 -13.09 10.47 -1.18
N ASP A 78 -13.33 9.31 -0.57
CA ASP A 78 -14.30 8.34 -1.11
C ASP A 78 -15.72 8.87 -1.04
N ASP A 79 -16.09 9.55 0.04
CA ASP A 79 -17.40 10.20 0.18
C ASP A 79 -17.55 11.38 -0.80
N ALA A 80 -16.50 12.19 -0.98
CA ALA A 80 -16.49 13.27 -1.97
C ALA A 80 -16.59 12.72 -3.40
N LEU A 81 -15.92 11.62 -3.70
CA LEU A 81 -15.94 10.96 -5.00
C LEU A 81 -17.31 10.33 -5.27
N ARG A 82 -17.90 9.64 -4.28
CA ARG A 82 -19.28 9.12 -4.34
C ARG A 82 -20.30 10.24 -4.53
N HIS A 83 -20.12 11.36 -3.84
CA HIS A 83 -20.98 12.53 -3.97
C HIS A 83 -20.89 13.13 -5.39
N GLU A 84 -19.68 13.30 -5.94
CA GLU A 84 -19.51 13.84 -7.28
C GLU A 84 -20.01 12.87 -8.37
N ILE A 85 -19.78 11.56 -8.22
CA ILE A 85 -20.36 10.54 -9.12
C ILE A 85 -21.89 10.61 -9.09
N SER A 86 -22.49 10.71 -7.90
CA SER A 86 -23.94 10.83 -7.75
C SER A 86 -24.46 12.11 -8.41
N ARG A 87 -23.78 13.24 -8.22
CA ARG A 87 -24.12 14.54 -8.84
C ARG A 87 -24.07 14.47 -10.37
N GLN A 88 -23.00 13.92 -10.93
CA GLN A 88 -22.83 13.74 -12.39
C GLN A 88 -23.90 12.82 -12.97
N THR A 89 -24.24 11.75 -12.26
CA THR A 89 -25.26 10.77 -12.67
C THR A 89 -26.65 11.41 -12.68
N MET A 90 -27.00 12.16 -11.63
CA MET A 90 -28.27 12.90 -11.57
C MET A 90 -28.38 13.97 -12.66
N LYS A 91 -27.29 14.71 -12.91
CA LYS A 91 -27.24 15.71 -13.99
C LYS A 91 -27.50 15.07 -15.36
N LYS A 92 -26.81 13.98 -15.69
CA LYS A 92 -27.03 13.24 -16.94
C LYS A 92 -28.43 12.65 -17.06
N LEU A 93 -29.02 12.18 -15.95
CA LEU A 93 -30.41 11.69 -15.92
C LEU A 93 -31.42 12.81 -16.17
N ALA A 94 -31.20 14.00 -15.60
CA ALA A 94 -32.05 15.16 -15.84
C ALA A 94 -31.95 15.65 -17.29
N GLU A 95 -30.74 15.70 -17.85
CA GLU A 95 -30.49 16.06 -19.25
C GLU A 95 -31.14 15.04 -20.22
N ARG A 96 -31.13 13.75 -19.89
CA ARG A 96 -31.83 12.70 -20.67
C ARG A 96 -33.36 12.76 -20.54
N ARG A 97 -33.91 13.29 -19.44
CA ARG A 97 -35.36 13.46 -19.24
C ARG A 97 -35.93 14.71 -19.91
N LEU A 98 -35.07 15.66 -20.28
CA LEU A 98 -35.45 16.93 -20.90
C LEU A 98 -35.49 16.87 -22.44
N TRP A 99 -35.34 15.68 -23.03
CA TRP A 99 -35.56 15.46 -24.47
C TRP A 99 -36.74 14.48 -24.67
N PRO A 100 -37.78 14.86 -25.45
CA PRO A 100 -38.93 14.01 -25.74
C PRO A 100 -38.60 12.81 -26.63
#